data_AF-A0A956QVV0-F1
#
_entry.id   AF-A0A956QVV0-F1
#
_cell.length_a   1.000
_cell.length_b   1.000
_cell.length_c   1.000
_cell.angle_alpha   90.00
_cell.angle_beta   90.00
_cell.angle_gamma   90.00
#
_symmetry.space_group_name_H-M   'P 1'
#
loop_
_entity.id
_entity.type
_entity.pdbx_description
1 polymer ?
#
loop_
_entity_poly.entity_id
_entity_poly.type
_entity_poly.pdbx_seq_one_letter_code
_entity_poly.pdbx_strand_id
1 'polypeptide(L)'
;MSLSQEPALSVLRDEVVCGYRDISSEPYSGFSGSHKVGGNAINTTNGAGPHNLQTFLLASDGTVMHCLPGYWNPSDLVREVAFAARIHDLYTDPHYSSTQKKQLFQKMQMAHINEHPAGMVMRSRMQSFDQEYEAEHRLNSSDTILDRGAALGVLNMKKGKGQPGQGNQRNQRNPGRMAAFNAFKTTDRIMHERMASRPFVPYSKFDVAVFSDYGRPLYDKNEDFRNARGEFMDNGRVSDKPPEAVRHKEFIGQVPDQVRQRQARMTGESNRQSSNWVRGGSYAGTGSTSSSTQKVLWGQH
;
A
#
# COMPACT_ATOMS: atom_id res chain seq x y z
N MET A 1 3.96 -9.48 0.05
CA MET A 1 4.02 -10.17 -1.26
C MET A 1 4.59 -9.28 -2.36
N SER A 2 4.32 -7.96 -2.39
CA SER A 2 4.85 -7.04 -3.43
C SER A 2 6.36 -7.16 -3.66
N LEU A 3 7.14 -7.09 -2.59
CA LEU A 3 8.61 -7.05 -2.64
C LEU A 3 9.27 -8.44 -2.78
N SER A 4 8.51 -9.50 -2.53
CA SER A 4 9.02 -10.87 -2.35
C SER A 4 8.63 -11.81 -3.48
N GLN A 5 8.16 -11.27 -4.60
CA GLN A 5 7.69 -12.02 -5.77
C GLN A 5 8.31 -11.45 -7.04
N GLU A 6 8.51 -12.32 -8.03
CA GLU A 6 8.94 -11.87 -9.36
C GLU A 6 7.82 -11.13 -10.10
N PRO A 7 8.15 -10.13 -10.94
CA PRO A 7 9.51 -9.67 -11.28
C PRO A 7 10.14 -8.68 -10.29
N ALA A 8 9.39 -8.25 -9.26
CA ALA A 8 9.85 -7.20 -8.35
C ALA A 8 11.09 -7.59 -7.55
N LEU A 9 11.18 -8.84 -7.09
CA LEU A 9 12.31 -9.31 -6.29
C LEU A 9 13.65 -9.14 -7.02
N SER A 10 13.72 -9.54 -8.29
CA SER A 10 14.95 -9.41 -9.08
C SER A 10 15.32 -7.95 -9.32
N VAL A 11 14.37 -7.11 -9.74
CA VAL A 11 14.62 -5.67 -9.95
C VAL A 11 15.08 -5.00 -8.67
N LEU A 12 14.43 -5.29 -7.53
CA LEU A 12 14.82 -4.70 -6.24
C LEU A 12 16.21 -5.14 -5.77
N ARG A 13 16.62 -6.38 -6.09
CA ARG A 13 17.94 -6.89 -5.76
C ARG A 13 19.03 -6.27 -6.62
N ASP A 14 18.74 -6.09 -7.90
CA ASP A 14 19.77 -5.79 -8.91
C ASP A 14 19.92 -4.28 -9.16
N GLU A 15 18.86 -3.47 -8.95
CA GLU A 15 18.85 -2.05 -9.33
C GLU A 15 18.82 -1.07 -8.16
N VAL A 16 18.48 -1.51 -6.94
CA VAL A 16 18.33 -0.61 -5.77
C VAL A 16 18.98 -1.16 -4.52
N VAL A 17 19.39 -0.25 -3.63
CA VAL A 17 19.80 -0.61 -2.26
C VAL A 17 18.56 -0.60 -1.37
N CYS A 18 18.17 -1.77 -0.88
CA CYS A 18 17.00 -1.92 -0.02
C CYS A 18 17.35 -1.72 1.47
N GLY A 19 16.56 -0.89 2.15
CA GLY A 19 16.57 -0.73 3.60
C GLY A 19 15.14 -0.86 4.16
N TYR A 20 15.00 -0.89 5.49
CA TYR A 20 13.71 -0.87 6.16
C TYR A 20 13.75 0.01 7.40
N ARG A 21 12.59 0.55 7.78
CA ARG A 21 12.36 1.29 9.02
C ARG A 21 11.06 0.79 9.64
N ASP A 22 11.08 0.57 10.94
CA ASP A 22 9.85 0.33 11.69
C ASP A 22 9.08 1.64 11.87
N ILE A 23 7.84 1.67 11.39
CA ILE A 23 6.93 2.83 11.50
C ILE A 23 5.81 2.57 12.53
N SER A 24 5.90 1.52 13.35
CA SER A 24 4.82 1.13 14.28
C SER A 24 4.46 2.21 15.31
N SER A 25 5.36 3.15 15.60
CA SER A 25 5.14 4.28 16.49
C SER A 25 4.71 5.57 15.80
N GLU A 26 4.61 5.57 14.47
CA GLU A 26 4.33 6.79 13.68
C GLU A 26 2.82 7.08 13.63
N PRO A 27 2.40 8.36 13.59
CA PRO A 27 0.97 8.73 13.53
C PRO A 27 0.29 8.32 12.22
N TYR A 28 1.09 8.07 11.17
CA TYR A 28 0.67 7.55 9.88
C TYR A 28 0.87 6.04 9.77
N SER A 29 1.08 5.33 10.89
CA SER A 29 1.14 3.88 10.88
C SER A 29 -0.26 3.30 10.75
N GLY A 30 -0.59 2.75 9.58
CA GLY A 30 -1.81 1.98 9.40
C GLY A 30 -1.77 0.67 10.22
N PHE A 31 -2.93 0.20 10.67
CA PHE A 31 -3.02 -1.07 11.40
C PHE A 31 -3.10 -2.25 10.41
N SER A 32 -2.03 -3.02 10.26
CA SER A 32 -2.06 -4.27 9.49
C SER A 32 -2.46 -5.48 10.34
N GLY A 33 -3.16 -6.44 9.73
CA GLY A 33 -3.23 -7.80 10.27
C GLY A 33 -1.90 -8.54 10.07
N SER A 34 -1.69 -9.62 10.82
CA SER A 34 -0.57 -10.54 10.58
C SER A 34 -0.84 -11.37 9.34
N HIS A 35 -0.07 -11.18 8.27
CA HIS A 35 -0.13 -12.08 7.11
C HIS A 35 0.79 -13.29 7.35
N LYS A 36 0.25 -14.50 7.21
CA LYS A 36 1.09 -15.71 7.22
C LYS A 36 2.02 -15.69 6.00
N VAL A 37 3.24 -16.20 6.16
CA VAL A 37 4.12 -16.52 5.04
C VAL A 37 3.40 -17.61 4.23
N GLY A 38 2.86 -17.26 3.05
CA GLY A 38 1.99 -18.14 2.25
C GLY A 38 0.48 -17.85 2.38
N GLY A 39 0.07 -16.81 3.12
CA GLY A 39 -1.30 -16.34 3.15
C GLY A 39 -1.72 -15.74 1.80
N ASN A 40 -2.92 -16.07 1.35
CA ASN A 40 -3.47 -15.58 0.09
C ASN A 40 -3.85 -14.09 0.18
N ALA A 41 -2.90 -13.17 0.07
CA ALA A 41 -3.22 -11.78 -0.30
C ALA A 41 -3.57 -11.66 -1.81
N ILE A 42 -4.19 -12.70 -2.36
CA ILE A 42 -4.40 -12.97 -3.78
C ILE A 42 -5.32 -11.91 -4.43
N ASN A 43 -6.08 -11.15 -3.64
CA ASN A 43 -7.02 -10.13 -4.13
C ASN A 43 -6.74 -8.71 -3.59
N THR A 44 -5.47 -8.38 -3.32
CA THR A 44 -5.11 -7.03 -2.84
C THR A 44 -4.97 -6.05 -4.01
N THR A 45 -5.59 -4.88 -3.90
CA THR A 45 -5.49 -3.78 -4.88
C THR A 45 -4.22 -2.97 -4.69
N ASN A 46 -3.73 -2.30 -5.74
CA ASN A 46 -2.62 -1.36 -5.62
C ASN A 46 -3.04 -0.20 -4.69
N GLY A 47 -2.17 0.11 -3.74
CA GLY A 47 -2.40 1.06 -2.67
C GLY A 47 -3.52 0.71 -1.71
N ALA A 48 -3.80 -0.59 -1.53
CA ALA A 48 -4.60 -1.07 -0.39
C ALA A 48 -3.89 -0.77 0.93
N GLY A 49 -4.65 -0.30 1.92
CA GLY A 49 -4.09 0.25 3.16
C GLY A 49 -3.65 1.70 2.95
N PRO A 50 -4.61 2.61 2.72
CA PRO A 50 -4.33 3.92 2.16
C PRO A 50 -3.44 4.78 3.07
N HIS A 51 -3.59 4.65 4.39
CA HIS A 51 -2.73 5.26 5.41
C HIS A 51 -1.44 4.48 5.70
N ASN A 52 -1.03 3.53 4.88
CA ASN A 52 0.20 2.77 5.10
C ASN A 52 1.14 3.01 3.93
N LEU A 53 2.06 3.96 4.07
CA LEU A 53 3.08 4.18 3.05
C LEU A 53 4.21 3.15 3.20
N GLN A 54 4.28 2.20 2.27
CA GLN A 54 5.15 1.02 2.39
C GLN A 54 6.51 1.20 1.72
N THR A 55 6.59 1.99 0.64
CA THR A 55 7.80 2.06 -0.17
C THR A 55 8.17 3.51 -0.49
N PHE A 56 9.42 3.87 -0.20
CA PHE A 56 10.08 5.08 -0.70
C PHE A 56 11.21 4.69 -1.64
N LEU A 57 11.33 5.41 -2.75
CA LEU A 57 12.47 5.35 -3.66
C LEU A 57 13.20 6.69 -3.55
N LEU A 58 14.43 6.64 -3.03
CA LEU A 58 15.21 7.81 -2.64
C LEU A 58 16.48 7.92 -3.48
N ALA A 59 16.90 9.15 -3.76
CA ALA A 59 18.27 9.42 -4.17
C ALA A 59 19.23 9.19 -2.98
N SER A 60 20.54 9.11 -3.26
CA SER A 60 21.57 8.84 -2.25
C SER A 60 21.66 9.91 -1.15
N ASP A 61 21.17 11.12 -1.41
CA ASP A 61 21.09 12.22 -0.46
C ASP A 61 19.78 12.24 0.37
N GLY A 62 18.91 11.24 0.20
CA GLY A 62 17.63 11.14 0.89
C GLY A 62 16.50 11.95 0.25
N THR A 63 16.70 12.51 -0.94
CA THR A 63 15.62 13.15 -1.70
C THR A 63 14.63 12.11 -2.21
N VAL A 64 13.33 12.35 -2.03
CA VAL A 64 12.28 11.45 -2.50
C VAL A 64 12.14 11.58 -4.02
N MET A 65 12.45 10.49 -4.74
CA MET A 65 12.19 10.37 -6.18
C MET A 65 10.76 9.91 -6.43
N HIS A 66 10.33 8.90 -5.65
CA HIS A 66 8.99 8.32 -5.77
C HIS A 66 8.58 7.65 -4.46
N CYS A 67 7.28 7.44 -4.27
CA CYS A 67 6.79 6.62 -3.17
C CYS A 67 5.44 5.99 -3.48
N LEU A 68 5.20 4.83 -2.86
CA LEU A 68 4.06 3.98 -3.17
C LEU A 68 3.32 3.65 -1.87
N PRO A 69 2.03 4.02 -1.76
CA PRO A 69 1.21 3.62 -0.64
C PRO A 69 0.85 2.15 -0.78
N GLY A 70 0.68 1.45 0.35
CA GLY A 70 0.08 0.14 0.43
C GLY A 70 0.78 -0.95 -0.38
N TYR A 71 0.03 -2.03 -0.61
CA TYR A 71 0.45 -3.12 -1.47
C TYR A 71 0.51 -2.68 -2.93
N TRP A 72 1.46 -3.21 -3.70
CA TRP A 72 1.50 -3.12 -5.16
C TRP A 72 1.70 -4.49 -5.80
N ASN A 73 1.03 -4.76 -6.92
CA ASN A 73 1.32 -5.94 -7.73
C ASN A 73 2.79 -5.93 -8.19
N PRO A 74 3.51 -7.06 -8.17
CA PRO A 74 4.94 -7.09 -8.53
C PRO A 74 5.27 -6.50 -9.89
N SER A 75 4.46 -6.76 -10.93
CA SER A 75 4.70 -6.21 -12.27
C SER A 75 4.43 -4.71 -12.35
N ASP A 76 3.50 -4.19 -11.55
CA ASP A 76 3.20 -2.76 -11.48
C ASP A 76 4.31 -2.05 -10.69
N LEU A 77 4.76 -2.65 -9.57
CA LEU A 77 5.88 -2.13 -8.78
C LEU A 77 7.14 -1.96 -9.62
N VAL A 78 7.47 -2.92 -10.49
CA VAL A 78 8.64 -2.79 -11.39
C VAL A 78 8.50 -1.57 -12.32
N ARG A 79 7.30 -1.26 -12.82
CA ARG A 79 7.07 -0.07 -13.65
C ARG A 79 7.32 1.20 -12.85
N GLU A 80 6.84 1.25 -11.62
CA GLU A 80 7.03 2.40 -10.73
C GLU A 80 8.50 2.58 -10.33
N VAL A 81 9.25 1.49 -10.13
CA VAL A 81 10.71 1.54 -9.89
C VAL A 81 11.43 2.09 -11.12
N ALA A 82 11.11 1.59 -12.32
CA ALA A 82 11.69 2.09 -13.56
C ALA A 82 11.35 3.57 -13.80
N PHE A 83 10.13 4.01 -13.45
CA PHE A 83 9.76 5.41 -13.50
C PHE A 83 10.54 6.27 -12.51
N ALA A 84 10.76 5.79 -11.28
CA ALA A 84 11.60 6.49 -10.31
C ALA A 84 13.05 6.64 -10.78
N ALA A 85 13.60 5.67 -11.51
CA ALA A 85 14.91 5.80 -12.15
C ALA A 85 14.94 6.95 -13.16
N ARG A 86 13.92 7.10 -14.02
CA ARG A 86 13.80 8.25 -14.94
C ARG A 86 13.72 9.59 -14.21
N ILE A 87 13.05 9.63 -13.07
CA ILE A 87 12.98 10.82 -12.20
C ILE A 87 14.36 11.12 -11.58
N HIS A 88 15.12 10.09 -11.20
CA HIS A 88 16.49 10.25 -10.71
C HIS A 88 17.44 10.77 -11.80
N ASP A 89 17.30 10.31 -13.04
CA ASP A 89 18.07 10.85 -14.16
C ASP A 89 17.80 12.36 -14.33
N LEU A 90 16.52 12.78 -14.28
CA LEU A 90 16.15 14.19 -14.26
C LEU A 90 16.73 14.93 -13.04
N TYR A 91 16.73 14.31 -11.86
CA TYR A 91 17.25 14.89 -10.63
C TYR A 91 18.75 15.19 -10.73
N THR A 92 19.51 14.29 -11.33
CA THR A 92 20.98 14.36 -11.42
C THR A 92 21.49 15.09 -12.65
N ASP A 93 20.64 15.31 -13.66
CA ASP A 93 21.04 15.98 -14.90
C ASP A 93 21.51 17.45 -14.66
N PRO A 94 22.76 17.81 -14.96
CA PRO A 94 23.28 19.17 -14.74
C PRO A 94 22.72 20.21 -15.72
N HIS A 95 22.09 19.80 -16.83
CA HIS A 95 21.61 20.71 -17.87
C HIS A 95 20.34 21.47 -17.45
N TYR A 96 19.58 20.94 -16.50
CA TYR A 96 18.35 21.57 -16.01
C TYR A 96 18.59 22.34 -14.70
N SER A 97 18.13 23.58 -14.66
CA SER A 97 18.02 24.34 -13.40
C SER A 97 17.03 23.67 -12.43
N SER A 98 17.13 23.98 -11.14
CA SER A 98 16.19 23.47 -10.12
C SER A 98 14.72 23.74 -10.48
N THR A 99 14.42 24.94 -11.02
CA THR A 99 13.07 25.30 -11.44
C THR A 99 12.58 24.44 -12.61
N GLN A 100 13.43 24.21 -13.62
CA GLN A 100 13.10 23.34 -14.76
C GLN A 100 12.90 21.90 -14.31
N LYS A 101 13.77 21.38 -13.43
CA LYS A 101 13.62 20.04 -12.85
C LYS A 101 12.27 19.86 -12.17
N LYS A 102 11.84 20.82 -11.33
CA LYS A 102 10.53 20.75 -10.66
C LYS A 102 9.36 20.72 -11.65
N GLN A 103 9.42 21.54 -12.70
CA GLN A 103 8.39 21.56 -13.75
C GLN A 103 8.37 20.24 -14.55
N LEU A 104 9.54 19.70 -14.88
CA LEU A 104 9.66 18.43 -15.59
C LEU A 104 9.21 17.27 -14.72
N PHE A 105 9.55 17.25 -13.43
CA PHE A 105 9.07 16.26 -12.46
C PHE A 105 7.55 16.22 -12.45
N GLN A 106 6.90 17.39 -12.31
CA GLN A 106 5.44 17.49 -12.32
C GLN A 106 4.85 16.95 -13.64
N LYS A 107 5.42 17.34 -14.78
CA LYS A 107 4.98 16.86 -16.10
C LYS A 107 5.15 15.35 -16.26
N MET A 108 6.29 14.79 -15.82
CA MET A 108 6.59 13.37 -15.91
C MET A 108 5.61 12.55 -15.05
N GLN A 109 5.35 12.97 -13.81
CA GLN A 109 4.36 12.34 -12.94
C GLN A 109 2.96 12.33 -13.58
N MET A 110 2.51 13.47 -14.11
CA MET A 110 1.20 13.56 -14.75
C MET A 110 1.12 12.79 -16.07
N ALA A 111 2.21 12.73 -16.84
CA ALA A 111 2.29 11.96 -18.06
C ALA A 111 2.26 10.45 -17.77
N HIS A 112 2.96 10.00 -16.73
CA HIS A 112 3.08 8.58 -16.40
C HIS A 112 1.73 7.91 -16.10
N ILE A 113 0.79 8.64 -15.51
CA ILE A 113 -0.60 8.17 -15.29
C ILE A 113 -1.22 7.62 -16.59
N ASN A 114 -0.92 8.26 -17.74
CA ASN A 114 -1.46 7.84 -19.04
C ASN A 114 -0.68 6.69 -19.69
N GLU A 115 0.49 6.33 -19.15
CA GLU A 115 1.31 5.20 -19.58
C GLU A 115 0.90 3.89 -18.87
N HIS A 116 0.06 3.96 -17.85
CA HIS A 116 -0.34 2.80 -17.07
C HIS A 116 -1.20 1.83 -17.90
N PRO A 117 -0.85 0.54 -17.95
CA PRO A 117 -1.66 -0.43 -18.64
C PRO A 117 -3.01 -0.60 -17.95
N ALA A 118 -4.05 -0.92 -18.72
CA ALA A 118 -5.41 -1.08 -18.19
C ALA A 118 -5.47 -2.04 -17.00
N GLY A 119 -4.66 -3.10 -16.99
CA GLY A 119 -4.58 -4.04 -15.85
C GLY A 119 -4.10 -3.40 -14.55
N MET A 120 -3.14 -2.48 -14.61
CA MET A 120 -2.64 -1.73 -13.46
C MET A 120 -3.69 -0.74 -12.96
N VAL A 121 -4.34 0.00 -13.87
CA VAL A 121 -5.43 0.92 -13.53
C VAL A 121 -6.58 0.17 -12.84
N MET A 122 -6.94 -1.01 -13.37
CA MET A 122 -7.97 -1.87 -12.78
C MET A 122 -7.59 -2.37 -11.37
N ARG A 123 -6.32 -2.75 -11.15
CA ARG A 123 -5.81 -3.13 -9.82
C ARG A 123 -5.68 -1.94 -8.88
N SER A 124 -5.58 -0.72 -9.39
CA SER A 124 -5.45 0.51 -8.61
C SER A 124 -6.80 1.15 -8.29
N ARG A 125 -7.91 0.47 -8.54
CA ARG A 125 -9.22 0.96 -8.09
C ARG A 125 -9.24 1.04 -6.57
N MET A 126 -9.62 2.21 -6.06
CA MET A 126 -9.81 2.42 -4.64
C MET A 126 -10.85 1.41 -4.10
N GLN A 127 -10.63 0.88 -2.91
CA GLN A 127 -11.50 -0.16 -2.35
C GLN A 127 -12.89 0.41 -2.05
N SER A 128 -13.95 -0.40 -2.16
CA SER A 128 -15.32 0.13 -2.08
C SER A 128 -15.63 0.77 -0.72
N PHE A 129 -15.05 0.26 0.37
CA PHE A 129 -15.24 0.85 1.70
C PHE A 129 -14.50 2.19 1.87
N ASP A 130 -13.40 2.40 1.14
CA ASP A 130 -12.69 3.68 1.13
C ASP A 130 -13.47 4.71 0.31
N GLN A 131 -14.01 4.28 -0.84
CA GLN A 131 -14.93 5.10 -1.65
C GLN A 131 -16.14 5.55 -0.83
N GLU A 132 -16.76 4.63 -0.09
CA GLU A 132 -17.86 4.94 0.82
C GLU A 132 -17.45 5.95 1.89
N TYR A 133 -16.29 5.77 2.52
CA TYR A 133 -15.80 6.67 3.56
C TYR A 133 -15.55 8.08 3.02
N GLU A 134 -14.88 8.19 1.88
CA GLU A 134 -14.63 9.47 1.21
C GLU A 134 -15.93 10.19 0.86
N ALA A 135 -16.91 9.47 0.29
CA ALA A 135 -18.21 10.05 -0.02
C ALA A 135 -18.98 10.47 1.25
N GLU A 136 -18.88 9.72 2.34
CA GLU A 136 -19.62 9.97 3.58
C GLU A 136 -19.03 11.12 4.40
N HIS A 137 -17.70 11.23 4.48
CA HIS A 137 -17.02 12.15 5.40
C HIS A 137 -16.32 13.31 4.69
N ARG A 138 -15.97 13.16 3.42
CA ARG A 138 -15.10 14.09 2.68
C ARG A 138 -15.60 14.43 1.28
N LEU A 139 -16.91 14.31 1.02
CA LEU A 139 -17.51 14.53 -0.31
C LEU A 139 -17.05 15.84 -1.00
N ASN A 140 -16.94 16.92 -0.21
CA ASN A 140 -16.64 18.24 -0.74
C ASN A 140 -15.15 18.60 -0.70
N SER A 141 -14.35 17.89 0.09
CA SER A 141 -12.95 18.23 0.37
C SER A 141 -11.94 17.20 -0.13
N SER A 142 -12.38 15.97 -0.44
CA SER A 142 -11.50 14.89 -0.88
C SER A 142 -10.96 15.16 -2.28
N ASP A 143 -9.64 15.06 -2.44
CA ASP A 143 -8.98 15.06 -3.74
C ASP A 143 -9.13 13.71 -4.47
N THR A 144 -9.70 12.69 -3.83
CA THR A 144 -9.90 11.35 -4.42
C THR A 144 -11.18 11.25 -5.25
N ILE A 145 -12.09 12.22 -5.14
CA ILE A 145 -13.41 12.20 -5.80
C ILE A 145 -13.33 12.97 -7.11
N LEU A 146 -13.63 12.30 -8.23
CA LEU A 146 -13.72 12.89 -9.58
C LEU A 146 -15.09 13.52 -9.82
N ASP A 147 -16.17 12.86 -9.39
CA ASP A 147 -17.54 13.29 -9.62
C ASP A 147 -18.33 13.17 -8.31
N ARG A 148 -18.64 14.32 -7.71
CA ARG A 148 -19.39 14.39 -6.45
C ARG A 148 -20.83 13.90 -6.58
N GLY A 149 -21.48 14.15 -7.73
CA GLY A 149 -22.84 13.69 -7.98
C GLY A 149 -22.91 12.17 -8.08
N ALA A 150 -21.95 11.56 -8.79
CA ALA A 150 -21.83 10.12 -8.86
C ALA A 150 -21.38 9.49 -7.51
N ALA A 151 -20.52 10.16 -6.74
CA ALA A 151 -20.07 9.70 -5.43
C ALA A 151 -21.23 9.67 -4.40
N LEU A 152 -22.15 10.64 -4.44
CA LEU A 152 -23.39 10.58 -3.66
C LEU A 152 -24.23 9.33 -3.97
N GLY A 153 -24.17 8.85 -5.22
CA GLY A 153 -24.78 7.60 -5.64
C GLY A 153 -24.29 6.38 -4.84
N VAL A 154 -23.03 6.35 -4.42
CA VAL A 154 -22.48 5.29 -3.55
C VAL A 154 -23.24 5.21 -2.23
N LEU A 155 -23.50 6.36 -1.59
CA LEU A 155 -24.21 6.42 -0.31
C LEU A 155 -25.67 6.00 -0.43
N ASN A 156 -26.32 6.36 -1.54
CA ASN A 156 -27.71 6.01 -1.80
C ASN A 156 -27.89 4.50 -2.03
N MET A 157 -26.90 3.84 -2.64
CA MET A 157 -26.90 2.37 -2.80
C MET A 157 -26.76 1.63 -1.45
N LYS A 158 -26.09 2.22 -0.46
CA LYS A 158 -26.01 1.67 0.90
C LYS A 158 -27.38 1.71 1.60
N LYS A 159 -28.11 2.82 1.46
CA LYS A 159 -29.45 3.02 2.05
C LYS A 159 -30.52 2.13 1.41
N GLY A 160 -30.38 1.78 0.13
CA GLY A 160 -31.31 0.90 -0.59
C GLY A 160 -31.26 -0.59 -0.22
N LYS A 161 -30.27 -1.04 0.57
CA LYS A 161 -30.14 -2.46 1.00
C LYS A 161 -31.13 -2.88 2.10
N GLY A 162 -32.06 -2.01 2.49
CA GLY A 162 -32.93 -2.18 3.66
C GLY A 162 -34.43 -2.29 3.42
N GLN A 163 -34.93 -2.42 2.18
CA GLN A 163 -36.36 -2.70 1.97
C GLN A 163 -36.61 -4.22 1.87
N PRO A 164 -37.26 -4.84 2.88
CA PRO A 164 -37.67 -6.24 2.80
C PRO A 164 -38.79 -6.36 1.76
N GLY A 165 -38.51 -7.03 0.64
CA GLY A 165 -39.52 -7.33 -0.39
C GLY A 165 -39.07 -7.18 -1.84
N GLN A 166 -37.94 -6.53 -2.13
CA GLN A 166 -37.41 -6.47 -3.50
C GLN A 166 -36.36 -7.56 -3.71
N GLY A 167 -36.78 -8.60 -4.44
CA GLY A 167 -35.96 -9.77 -4.76
C GLY A 167 -34.63 -9.44 -5.45
N ASN A 168 -33.69 -10.37 -5.32
CA ASN A 168 -32.35 -10.38 -5.89
C ASN A 168 -32.26 -9.89 -7.35
N GLN A 169 -32.14 -8.58 -7.57
CA GLN A 169 -31.61 -8.00 -8.81
C GLN A 169 -30.09 -7.79 -8.73
N ARG A 170 -29.36 -8.72 -8.07
CA ARG A 170 -27.89 -8.67 -7.95
C ARG A 170 -27.15 -8.87 -9.29
N ASN A 171 -27.82 -9.36 -10.33
CA ASN A 171 -27.21 -9.69 -11.64
C ASN A 171 -27.44 -8.68 -12.77
N GLN A 172 -28.17 -7.58 -12.53
CA GLN A 172 -28.25 -6.52 -13.54
C GLN A 172 -27.03 -5.60 -13.40
N ARG A 173 -26.31 -5.37 -14.51
CA ARG A 173 -25.32 -4.31 -14.65
C ARG A 173 -26.04 -2.97 -14.47
N ASN A 174 -26.22 -2.57 -13.21
CA ASN A 174 -26.93 -1.34 -12.89
C ASN A 174 -26.02 -0.17 -13.31
N PRO A 175 -26.39 0.63 -14.32
CA PRO A 175 -25.52 1.70 -14.85
C PRO A 175 -25.11 2.68 -13.76
N GLY A 176 -25.99 2.95 -12.79
CA GLY A 176 -25.70 3.77 -11.62
C GLY A 176 -24.57 3.22 -10.78
N ARG A 177 -24.44 1.90 -10.64
CA ARG A 177 -23.36 1.24 -9.87
C ARG A 177 -22.00 1.39 -10.55
N MET A 178 -21.95 1.31 -11.88
CA MET A 178 -20.71 1.57 -12.62
C MET A 178 -20.33 3.06 -12.59
N ALA A 179 -21.30 3.97 -12.70
CA ALA A 179 -21.05 5.40 -12.56
C ALA A 179 -20.50 5.75 -11.17
N ALA A 180 -21.04 5.14 -10.11
CA ALA A 180 -20.56 5.32 -8.75
C ALA A 180 -19.12 4.82 -8.55
N PHE A 181 -18.71 3.73 -9.20
CA PHE A 181 -17.32 3.25 -9.14
C PHE A 181 -16.33 4.13 -9.91
N ASN A 182 -16.78 4.83 -10.96
CA ASN A 182 -15.97 5.78 -11.72
C ASN A 182 -15.96 7.18 -11.10
N ALA A 183 -16.68 7.38 -9.98
CA ALA A 183 -16.73 8.66 -9.27
C ALA A 183 -15.44 8.99 -8.52
N PHE A 184 -14.51 8.03 -8.41
CA PHE A 184 -13.27 8.16 -7.65
C PHE A 184 -12.06 7.98 -8.55
N LYS A 185 -10.99 8.67 -8.22
CA LYS A 185 -9.67 8.44 -8.80
C LYS A 185 -9.18 7.06 -8.39
N THR A 186 -8.41 6.45 -9.29
CA THR A 186 -7.62 5.27 -8.94
C THR A 186 -6.41 5.69 -8.11
N THR A 187 -5.92 4.78 -7.28
CA THR A 187 -4.84 5.03 -6.33
C THR A 187 -3.53 5.41 -7.01
N ASP A 188 -3.22 4.82 -8.16
CA ASP A 188 -2.07 5.20 -8.99
C ASP A 188 -2.17 6.67 -9.41
N ARG A 189 -3.36 7.11 -9.84
CA ARG A 189 -3.60 8.52 -10.18
C ARG A 189 -3.46 9.44 -8.98
N ILE A 190 -4.06 9.08 -7.83
CA ILE A 190 -3.97 9.87 -6.59
C ILE A 190 -2.49 10.04 -6.19
N MET A 191 -1.75 8.94 -6.20
CA MET A 191 -0.32 8.90 -5.85
C MET A 191 0.50 9.81 -6.77
N HIS A 192 0.35 9.72 -8.09
CA HIS A 192 1.11 10.57 -9.02
C HIS A 192 0.72 12.04 -8.94
N GLU A 193 -0.57 12.37 -8.81
CA GLU A 193 -1.02 13.77 -8.64
C GLU A 193 -0.43 14.36 -7.35
N ARG A 194 -0.40 13.58 -6.25
CA ARG A 194 0.21 14.00 -4.98
C ARG A 194 1.74 14.10 -5.10
N MET A 195 2.41 13.19 -5.78
CA MET A 195 3.85 13.29 -6.05
C MET A 195 4.15 14.53 -6.88
N ALA A 196 3.38 14.81 -7.93
CA ALA A 196 3.56 15.96 -8.82
C ALA A 196 3.57 17.31 -8.08
N SER A 197 2.85 17.40 -6.95
CA SER A 197 2.86 18.58 -6.07
C SER A 197 4.06 18.66 -5.09
N ARG A 198 4.90 17.63 -5.03
CA ARG A 198 6.02 17.46 -4.09
C ARG A 198 7.36 17.17 -4.81
N PRO A 199 7.80 18.00 -5.76
CA PRO A 199 9.00 17.70 -6.53
C PRO A 199 10.27 17.79 -5.67
N PHE A 200 11.03 16.69 -5.62
CA PHE A 200 12.35 16.60 -4.97
C PHE A 200 12.35 17.04 -3.50
N VAL A 201 11.36 16.60 -2.74
CA VAL A 201 11.28 16.87 -1.30
C VAL A 201 12.23 15.91 -0.55
N PRO A 202 13.09 16.40 0.36
CA PRO A 202 13.87 15.53 1.24
C PRO A 202 12.96 14.64 2.09
N TYR A 203 13.34 13.38 2.31
CA TYR A 203 12.53 12.44 3.08
C TYR A 203 12.14 12.96 4.48
N SER A 204 13.06 13.65 5.16
CA SER A 204 12.82 14.27 6.48
C SER A 204 11.78 15.40 6.48
N LYS A 205 11.43 15.94 5.31
CA LYS A 205 10.43 16.99 5.11
C LYS A 205 9.19 16.48 4.37
N PHE A 206 9.15 15.20 4.02
CA PHE A 206 8.04 14.63 3.29
C PHE A 206 6.87 14.38 4.23
N ASP A 207 5.74 15.02 3.96
CA ASP A 207 4.51 14.83 4.74
C ASP A 207 3.83 13.52 4.36
N VAL A 208 4.25 12.44 5.03
CA VAL A 208 3.75 11.07 4.82
C VAL A 208 2.26 10.99 5.16
N ALA A 209 1.83 11.67 6.22
CA ALA A 209 0.45 11.63 6.71
C ALA A 209 -0.50 12.18 5.65
N VAL A 210 -0.23 13.39 5.13
CA VAL A 210 -1.08 13.99 4.09
C VAL A 210 -0.97 13.22 2.77
N PHE A 211 0.22 12.69 2.42
CA PHE A 211 0.38 11.94 1.18
C PHE A 211 -0.43 10.65 1.15
N SER A 212 -0.52 9.95 2.28
CA SER A 212 -1.22 8.67 2.42
C SER A 212 -2.66 8.84 2.92
N ASP A 213 -3.13 10.07 3.15
CA ASP A 213 -4.48 10.31 3.66
C ASP A 213 -5.54 10.13 2.57
N TYR A 214 -6.06 8.91 2.44
CA TYR A 214 -7.28 8.61 1.70
C TYR A 214 -7.96 7.38 2.33
N GLY A 215 -9.23 7.19 2.05
CA GLY A 215 -10.00 6.08 2.60
C GLY A 215 -10.09 6.08 4.12
N ARG A 216 -10.31 4.89 4.69
CA ARG A 216 -10.52 4.72 6.14
C ARG A 216 -9.19 4.59 6.88
N PRO A 217 -9.05 5.21 8.08
CA PRO A 217 -7.88 5.01 8.95
C PRO A 217 -7.62 3.56 9.36
N LEU A 218 -8.67 2.73 9.38
CA LEU A 218 -8.64 1.35 9.87
C LEU A 218 -8.92 0.37 8.74
N TYR A 219 -7.97 -0.53 8.51
CA TYR A 219 -8.12 -1.68 7.60
C TYR A 219 -9.14 -2.68 8.17
N ASP A 220 -10.13 -3.10 7.38
CA ASP A 220 -11.04 -4.16 7.78
C ASP A 220 -10.33 -5.52 7.65
N LYS A 221 -10.01 -6.16 8.79
CA LYS A 221 -9.35 -7.49 8.91
C LYS A 221 -10.16 -8.66 8.33
N ASN A 222 -11.24 -8.35 7.63
CA ASN A 222 -12.22 -9.32 7.18
C ASN A 222 -12.06 -9.74 5.74
N GLU A 223 -11.09 -9.21 5.00
CA GLU A 223 -10.84 -9.65 3.62
C GLU A 223 -10.52 -11.14 3.50
N ASP A 224 -9.79 -11.70 4.47
CA ASP A 224 -9.52 -13.15 4.52
C ASP A 224 -10.82 -13.98 4.64
N PHE A 225 -11.88 -13.36 5.17
CA PHE A 225 -13.21 -13.95 5.31
C PHE A 225 -14.16 -13.43 4.23
N ARG A 226 -13.70 -12.83 3.14
CA ARG A 226 -14.56 -12.36 2.05
C ARG A 226 -14.21 -13.06 0.75
N ASN A 227 -15.23 -13.42 -0.04
CA ASN A 227 -15.02 -13.94 -1.38
C ASN A 227 -14.67 -12.81 -2.38
N ALA A 228 -14.39 -13.18 -3.64
CA ALA A 228 -14.12 -12.23 -4.73
C ALA A 228 -15.26 -11.23 -5.03
N ARG A 229 -16.45 -11.42 -4.42
CA ARG A 229 -17.60 -10.53 -4.52
C ARG A 229 -17.78 -9.64 -3.28
N GLY A 230 -16.86 -9.71 -2.31
CA GLY A 230 -16.87 -8.94 -1.07
C GLY A 230 -17.83 -9.47 0.01
N GLU A 231 -18.41 -10.64 -0.19
CA GLU A 231 -19.37 -11.26 0.73
C GLU A 231 -18.63 -12.07 1.79
N PHE A 232 -19.08 -12.03 3.05
CA PHE A 232 -18.44 -12.82 4.10
C PHE A 232 -18.59 -14.32 3.81
N MET A 233 -17.53 -15.08 4.03
CA MET A 233 -17.46 -16.51 3.88
C MET A 233 -17.26 -17.11 5.27
N ASP A 234 -18.18 -17.98 5.66
CA ASP A 234 -18.09 -18.79 6.86
C ASP A 234 -18.16 -20.27 6.44
N ASN A 235 -17.11 -21.04 6.72
CA ASN A 235 -16.97 -22.45 6.33
C ASN A 235 -17.33 -22.74 4.86
N GLY A 236 -16.87 -21.89 3.93
CA GLY A 236 -17.08 -22.07 2.49
C GLY A 236 -18.47 -21.63 1.99
N ARG A 237 -19.31 -21.03 2.83
CA ARG A 237 -20.62 -20.49 2.46
C ARG A 237 -20.68 -18.99 2.65
N VAL A 238 -21.45 -18.32 1.79
CA VAL A 238 -21.73 -16.89 1.95
C VAL A 238 -22.58 -16.67 3.21
N SER A 239 -22.13 -15.77 4.07
CA SER A 239 -22.79 -15.38 5.31
C SER A 239 -23.15 -13.89 5.26
N ASP A 240 -24.32 -13.54 5.81
CA ASP A 240 -24.76 -12.15 5.95
C ASP A 240 -24.07 -11.43 7.12
N LYS A 241 -23.39 -12.18 7.99
CA LYS A 241 -22.71 -11.66 9.19
C LYS A 241 -21.23 -12.07 9.17
N PRO A 242 -20.33 -11.25 9.73
CA PRO A 242 -18.95 -11.68 9.97
C PRO A 242 -18.95 -12.98 10.79
N PRO A 243 -18.05 -13.94 10.49
CA PRO A 243 -17.87 -15.13 11.30
C PRO A 243 -17.70 -14.77 12.78
N GLU A 244 -18.15 -15.61 13.70
CA GLU A 244 -18.17 -15.29 15.13
C GLU A 244 -16.76 -14.93 15.68
N ALA A 245 -15.70 -15.51 15.10
CA ALA A 245 -14.29 -15.18 15.36
C ALA A 245 -13.91 -13.71 15.06
N VAL A 246 -14.78 -12.97 14.39
CA VAL A 246 -14.60 -11.57 13.97
C VAL A 246 -15.37 -10.60 14.86
N ARG A 247 -16.48 -11.03 15.47
CA ARG A 247 -17.42 -10.14 16.21
C ARG A 247 -16.81 -9.49 17.46
N HIS A 248 -15.69 -10.01 17.95
CA HIS A 248 -15.01 -9.51 19.15
C HIS A 248 -13.71 -8.73 18.86
N LYS A 249 -13.43 -8.37 17.61
CA LYS A 249 -12.30 -7.50 17.25
C LYS A 249 -12.74 -6.06 17.04
N GLU A 250 -13.50 -5.52 17.99
CA GLU A 250 -13.74 -4.08 18.07
C GLU A 250 -12.42 -3.38 18.46
N PHE A 251 -11.98 -2.42 17.63
CA PHE A 251 -11.33 -1.11 17.94
C PHE A 251 -10.40 -1.01 19.19
N ILE A 252 -9.20 -0.40 19.26
CA ILE A 252 -8.51 0.73 18.59
C ILE A 252 -7.04 0.74 19.13
N GLY A 253 -6.18 1.64 18.62
CA GLY A 253 -4.80 1.91 19.05
C GLY A 253 -4.47 1.77 20.54
N GLN A 254 -3.19 1.43 20.75
CA GLN A 254 -2.60 0.69 21.87
C GLN A 254 -2.92 -0.81 21.81
N VAL A 255 -1.90 -1.60 21.46
CA VAL A 255 -1.89 -3.05 21.65
C VAL A 255 -2.32 -3.31 23.10
N PRO A 256 -3.45 -3.99 23.37
CA PRO A 256 -3.83 -4.34 24.73
C PRO A 256 -2.65 -5.04 25.40
N ASP A 257 -2.32 -4.69 26.64
CA ASP A 257 -1.15 -5.26 27.33
C ASP A 257 -1.17 -6.78 27.37
N GLN A 258 -2.37 -7.37 27.34
CA GLN A 258 -2.56 -8.82 27.20
C GLN A 258 -2.02 -9.39 25.88
N VAL A 259 -2.11 -8.66 24.76
CA VAL A 259 -1.54 -9.07 23.46
C VAL A 259 -0.03 -8.87 23.45
N ARG A 260 0.49 -7.78 24.05
CA ARG A 260 1.95 -7.60 24.28
C ARG A 260 2.53 -8.73 25.15
N GLN A 261 1.85 -9.09 26.23
CA GLN A 261 2.24 -10.18 27.12
C GLN A 261 2.11 -11.55 26.45
N ARG A 262 1.10 -11.77 25.61
CA ARG A 262 0.94 -13.02 24.85
C ARG A 262 1.99 -13.17 23.75
N GLN A 263 2.37 -12.07 23.08
CA GLN A 263 3.50 -12.05 22.14
C GLN A 263 4.82 -12.30 22.86
N ALA A 264 5.07 -11.65 24.00
CA ALA A 264 6.27 -11.88 24.82
C ALA A 264 6.36 -13.33 25.35
N ARG A 265 5.22 -13.97 25.66
CA ARG A 265 5.16 -15.39 26.04
C ARG A 265 5.46 -16.31 24.86
N MET A 266 4.90 -16.04 23.67
CA MET A 266 5.15 -16.88 22.48
C MET A 266 6.58 -16.73 21.94
N THR A 267 7.23 -15.56 22.06
CA THR A 267 8.65 -15.38 21.73
C THR A 267 9.58 -15.84 22.86
N GLY A 268 9.10 -15.90 24.11
CA GLY A 268 9.83 -16.44 25.25
C GLY A 268 9.89 -17.98 25.28
N GLU A 269 8.86 -18.66 24.74
CA GLU A 269 8.84 -20.13 24.64
C GLU A 269 9.69 -20.64 23.46
N SER A 270 9.81 -19.91 22.36
CA SER A 270 10.70 -20.29 21.25
C SER A 270 12.19 -20.15 21.59
N ASN A 271 12.53 -19.34 22.59
CA ASN A 271 13.92 -19.12 23.01
C ASN A 271 14.41 -20.09 24.12
N ARG A 272 13.55 -21.03 24.57
CA ARG A 272 13.93 -22.11 25.49
C ARG A 272 14.19 -23.47 24.81
N GLN A 273 14.01 -23.56 23.49
CA GLN A 273 14.24 -24.81 22.73
C GLN A 273 15.34 -24.73 21.64
N SER A 274 16.08 -23.62 21.51
CA SER A 274 17.17 -23.50 20.52
C SER A 274 18.58 -23.39 21.12
N SER A 275 18.75 -23.51 22.44
CA SER A 275 20.08 -23.55 23.07
C SER A 275 20.71 -24.94 23.01
N ASN A 276 20.87 -25.50 21.81
CA ASN A 276 21.61 -26.76 21.63
C ASN A 276 22.19 -26.94 20.21
N TRP A 277 22.84 -25.92 19.65
CA TRP A 277 23.81 -26.12 18.55
C TRP A 277 24.95 -25.09 18.65
N VAL A 278 26.02 -25.46 19.37
CA VAL A 278 27.35 -24.87 19.20
C VAL A 278 28.35 -26.01 19.03
N ARG A 279 29.33 -25.77 18.15
CA ARG A 279 30.51 -26.55 17.71
C ARG A 279 30.28 -27.20 16.36
N GLY A 280 31.05 -26.95 15.32
CA GLY A 280 32.30 -26.21 15.15
C GLY A 280 32.88 -26.67 13.81
N GLY A 281 33.55 -25.80 13.07
CA GLY A 281 34.08 -26.17 11.76
C GLY A 281 34.76 -25.03 11.05
N SER A 282 36.00 -24.76 11.46
CA SER A 282 36.96 -23.92 10.75
C SER A 282 37.31 -24.56 9.41
N TYR A 283 37.27 -23.80 8.32
CA TYR A 283 38.11 -24.05 7.15
C TYR A 283 38.58 -22.74 6.53
N ALA A 284 39.90 -22.62 6.43
CA ALA A 284 40.61 -21.60 5.68
C ALA A 284 40.53 -21.91 4.17
N GLY A 285 40.45 -20.86 3.35
CA GLY A 285 40.49 -20.97 1.89
C GLY A 285 40.65 -19.58 1.26
N THR A 286 41.78 -19.40 0.59
CA THR A 286 42.36 -18.18 0.03
C THR A 286 41.76 -17.73 -1.32
N GLY A 287 41.78 -16.41 -1.58
CA GLY A 287 41.98 -15.85 -2.93
C GLY A 287 41.00 -14.77 -3.42
N SER A 288 41.51 -13.52 -3.55
CA SER A 288 41.47 -12.61 -4.74
C SER A 288 40.13 -12.40 -5.48
N THR A 289 39.63 -11.21 -5.89
CA THR A 289 40.12 -9.83 -6.05
C THR A 289 38.92 -8.89 -6.33
N SER A 290 39.05 -7.62 -5.92
CA SER A 290 38.46 -6.37 -6.45
C SER A 290 36.96 -6.23 -6.78
N SER A 291 36.27 -5.39 -6.01
CA SER A 291 35.49 -4.23 -6.49
C SER A 291 35.03 -3.44 -5.28
N SER A 292 35.57 -2.23 -5.13
CA SER A 292 35.28 -1.31 -4.03
C SER A 292 33.94 -0.62 -4.27
N THR A 293 32.87 -1.16 -3.71
CA THR A 293 31.64 -0.40 -3.50
C THR A 293 31.56 -0.06 -2.02
N GLN A 294 31.76 1.22 -1.67
CA GLN A 294 31.51 1.72 -0.31
C GLN A 294 30.05 1.46 0.05
N LYS A 295 29.81 0.48 0.93
CA LYS A 295 28.51 0.29 1.58
C LYS A 295 28.38 1.33 2.68
N VAL A 296 27.53 2.34 2.47
CA VAL A 296 27.10 3.23 3.54
C VAL A 296 25.87 2.60 4.19
N LEU A 297 26.05 2.06 5.40
CA LEU A 297 24.95 1.75 6.31
C LEU A 297 24.47 3.06 6.93
N TRP A 298 23.19 3.40 6.73
CA TRP A 298 22.55 4.42 7.57
C TRP A 298 22.00 3.72 8.82
N GLY A 299 22.65 4.04 9.94
CA GLY A 299 22.29 3.61 11.27
C GLY A 299 21.10 4.38 11.84
N GLN A 300 20.52 3.75 12.87
CA GLN A 300 19.39 4.19 13.66
C GLN A 300 19.61 5.53 14.36
N HIS A 301 18.57 6.35 14.42
CA HIS A 301 18.25 7.25 15.54
C HIS A 301 16.74 7.25 15.76
#